data_AF-A0AAE4L1X1-F1
#
_entry.id   AF-A0AAE4L1X1-F1
#
_cell.length_a   1.000
_cell.length_b   1.000
_cell.length_c   1.000
_cell.angle_alpha   90.00
_cell.angle_beta   90.00
_cell.angle_gamma   90.00
#
_symmetry.space_group_name_H-M   'P 1'
#
loop_
_entity.id
_entity.type
_entity.pdbx_description
1 polymer ?
#
loop_
_entity_poly.entity_id
_entity_poly.type
_entity_poly.pdbx_seq_one_letter_code
_entity_poly.pdbx_strand_id
1 'polypeptide(L)'
;MSETLHNDPGILHLSLGLDVLLNYNEEGTKITTVQLSKSRLGELIRNNTVTRTSITQVQKLGLIIGSNSNIVINVEDLIGFKDDTPVVLNIDSCQTELTYEGKDIFQMSHFEFIVSNEQDLRPSEIKQLYYINKKFRAYLEEQEAAKKAKKRKIAIRKSSIANQK
;
A
#
# COMPACT_ATOMS: atom_id res chain seq x y z
N MET A 1 17.04 -17.99 -19.26
CA MET A 1 15.64 -18.03 -19.74
C MET A 1 14.87 -17.13 -18.81
N SER A 2 14.58 -15.91 -19.27
CA SER A 2 13.96 -14.87 -18.45
C SER A 2 12.56 -14.64 -19.02
N GLU A 3 11.56 -15.23 -18.38
CA GLU A 3 10.15 -14.93 -18.67
C GLU A 3 9.86 -13.51 -18.18
N THR A 4 10.02 -12.54 -19.08
CA THR A 4 9.36 -11.25 -18.97
C THR A 4 7.87 -11.50 -19.07
N LEU A 5 7.21 -11.56 -17.90
CA LEU A 5 5.76 -11.40 -17.75
C LEU A 5 5.30 -10.27 -18.68
N HIS A 6 4.47 -10.62 -19.65
CA HIS A 6 3.73 -9.65 -20.46
C HIS A 6 2.80 -8.88 -19.52
N ASN A 7 3.30 -7.78 -18.95
CA ASN A 7 2.46 -6.82 -18.26
C ASN A 7 1.59 -6.15 -19.31
N ASP A 8 0.30 -6.43 -19.24
CA ASP A 8 -0.75 -5.69 -19.93
C ASP A 8 -0.48 -4.18 -19.75
N PRO A 9 -0.25 -3.39 -20.82
CA PRO A 9 0.32 -2.04 -20.73
C PRO A 9 -0.55 -0.98 -20.01
N GLY A 10 -1.67 -1.39 -19.40
CA GLY A 10 -2.59 -0.54 -18.63
C GLY A 10 -2.72 -0.88 -17.14
N ILE A 11 -2.01 -1.89 -16.61
CA ILE A 11 -2.16 -2.34 -15.22
C ILE A 11 -0.86 -2.12 -14.42
N LEU A 12 -0.91 -1.28 -13.39
CA LEU A 12 0.20 -1.11 -12.45
C LEU A 12 0.12 -2.22 -11.39
N HIS A 13 1.12 -3.10 -11.40
CA HIS A 13 1.22 -4.20 -10.46
C HIS A 13 1.88 -3.76 -9.15
N LEU A 14 1.19 -3.98 -8.03
CA LEU A 14 1.63 -3.62 -6.69
C LEU A 14 1.52 -4.82 -5.77
N SER A 15 2.56 -5.09 -5.00
CA SER A 15 2.51 -6.14 -3.98
C SER A 15 1.86 -5.59 -2.71
N LEU A 16 0.78 -6.22 -2.26
CA LEU A 16 0.12 -5.87 -1.01
C LEU A 16 1.09 -6.11 0.16
N GLY A 17 1.23 -5.13 1.06
CA GLY A 17 2.21 -5.22 2.14
C GLY A 17 2.39 -3.90 2.88
N LEU A 18 3.49 -3.76 3.62
CA LEU A 18 3.74 -2.57 4.45
C LEU A 18 3.85 -1.27 3.65
N ASP A 19 4.15 -1.37 2.36
CA ASP A 19 4.26 -0.24 1.45
C ASP A 19 2.99 0.02 0.62
N VAL A 20 2.03 -0.91 0.63
CA VAL A 20 0.78 -0.83 -0.12
C VAL A 20 -0.35 -1.31 0.78
N LEU A 21 -1.16 -0.37 1.27
CA LEU A 21 -2.25 -0.63 2.20
C LEU A 21 -3.59 -0.30 1.55
N LEU A 22 -4.62 -1.02 1.93
CA LEU A 22 -5.99 -0.80 1.46
C LEU A 22 -6.78 -0.04 2.52
N ASN A 23 -7.52 0.99 2.11
CA ASN A 23 -8.52 1.65 2.94
C ASN A 23 -9.91 1.15 2.52
N TYR A 24 -10.80 1.03 3.49
CA TYR A 24 -12.16 0.52 3.28
C TYR A 24 -13.17 1.60 3.64
N ASN A 25 -14.40 1.45 3.15
CA ASN A 25 -15.53 2.18 3.69
C ASN A 25 -15.77 1.77 5.16
N GLU A 26 -16.60 2.55 5.87
CA GLU A 26 -16.88 2.32 7.31
C GLU A 26 -17.41 0.90 7.59
N GLU A 27 -18.15 0.32 6.63
CA GLU A 27 -18.71 -1.03 6.73
C GLU A 27 -17.69 -2.16 6.46
N GLY A 28 -16.51 -1.84 5.91
CA GLY A 28 -15.51 -2.83 5.51
C GLY A 28 -15.90 -3.67 4.29
N THR A 29 -16.92 -3.24 3.55
CA THR A 29 -17.53 -3.96 2.42
C THR A 29 -16.98 -3.54 1.06
N LYS A 30 -16.27 -2.40 0.98
CA LYS A 30 -15.67 -1.86 -0.24
C LYS A 30 -14.32 -1.24 0.04
N ILE A 31 -13.40 -1.34 -0.91
CA ILE A 31 -12.10 -0.66 -0.85
C ILE A 31 -12.29 0.77 -1.38
N THR A 32 -11.92 1.80 -0.62
CA THR A 32 -12.12 3.21 -1.03
C THR A 32 -10.86 3.78 -1.67
N THR A 33 -9.70 3.53 -1.07
CA THR A 33 -8.41 3.99 -1.60
C THR A 33 -7.33 2.93 -1.43
N VAL A 34 -6.33 2.93 -2.32
CA VAL A 34 -5.09 2.18 -2.17
C VAL A 34 -3.98 3.15 -1.80
N GLN A 35 -3.45 3.03 -0.58
CA GLN A 35 -2.37 3.83 -0.05
C GLN A 35 -1.01 3.23 -0.44
N LEU A 36 -0.18 4.03 -1.09
CA LEU A 36 1.19 3.72 -1.50
C LEU A 36 2.19 4.55 -0.68
N SER A 37 3.18 3.87 -0.07
CA SER A 37 4.22 4.56 0.71
C SER A 37 5.12 5.43 -0.18
N LYS A 38 5.71 6.49 0.39
CA LYS A 38 6.72 7.31 -0.31
C LYS A 38 7.89 6.49 -0.82
N SER A 39 8.30 5.48 -0.05
CA SER A 39 9.44 4.64 -0.41
C SER A 39 9.16 3.91 -1.73
N ARG A 40 7.97 3.29 -1.80
CA ARG A 40 7.54 2.55 -2.99
C ARG A 40 7.21 3.47 -4.16
N LEU A 41 6.55 4.60 -3.93
CA LEU A 41 6.35 5.63 -4.96
C LEU A 41 7.68 6.09 -5.56
N GLY A 42 8.67 6.38 -4.71
CA GLY A 42 10.01 6.76 -5.13
C GLY A 42 10.71 5.64 -5.91
N GLU A 43 10.52 4.39 -5.53
CA GLU A 43 11.06 3.24 -6.26
C GLU A 43 10.45 3.11 -7.66
N LEU A 44 9.12 3.20 -7.79
CA LEU A 44 8.43 3.12 -9.09
C LEU A 44 8.89 4.21 -10.05
N ILE A 45 9.13 5.43 -9.54
CA ILE A 45 9.63 6.54 -10.35
C ILE A 45 11.10 6.36 -10.70
N ARG A 46 11.96 5.93 -9.76
CA ARG A 46 13.38 5.66 -10.04
C ARG A 46 13.57 4.53 -11.07
N ASN A 47 12.70 3.53 -11.05
CA ASN A 47 12.75 2.40 -11.97
C ASN A 47 12.06 2.69 -13.31
N ASN A 48 11.60 3.93 -13.54
CA ASN A 48 10.83 4.34 -14.73
C ASN A 48 9.57 3.49 -14.98
N THR A 49 9.01 2.87 -13.93
CA THR A 49 7.73 2.16 -14.03
C THR A 49 6.58 3.14 -14.23
N VAL A 50 6.67 4.31 -13.58
CA VAL A 50 5.72 5.42 -13.68
C VAL A 50 6.47 6.74 -13.62
N THR A 51 5.87 7.80 -14.14
CA THR A 51 6.33 9.18 -13.97
C THR A 51 5.47 9.90 -12.94
N ARG A 52 5.86 11.13 -12.57
CA ARG A 52 5.05 11.98 -11.68
C ARG A 52 3.66 12.27 -12.23
N THR A 53 3.51 12.25 -13.56
CA THR A 53 2.23 12.51 -14.24
C THR A 53 1.48 11.20 -14.50
N SER A 54 2.16 10.16 -14.96
CA SER A 54 1.47 8.91 -15.32
C SER A 54 0.97 8.13 -14.10
N ILE A 55 1.49 8.39 -12.89
CA ILE A 55 1.03 7.72 -11.66
C ILE A 55 -0.41 8.11 -11.29
N THR A 56 -0.84 9.34 -11.59
CA THR A 56 -2.23 9.78 -11.34
C THR A 56 -3.19 9.29 -12.44
N GLN A 57 -2.65 8.91 -13.60
CA GLN A 57 -3.39 8.41 -14.76
C GLN A 57 -3.62 6.90 -14.76
N VAL A 58 -3.15 6.20 -13.73
CA VAL A 58 -3.35 4.75 -13.61
C VAL A 58 -4.84 4.44 -13.50
N GLN A 59 -5.33 3.59 -14.41
CA GLN A 59 -6.73 3.17 -14.45
C GLN A 59 -6.98 1.83 -13.77
N LYS A 60 -5.95 0.99 -13.63
CA LYS A 60 -6.05 -0.34 -13.04
C LYS A 60 -4.85 -0.65 -12.17
N LEU A 61 -5.10 -1.20 -10.99
CA LEU A 61 -4.07 -1.78 -10.11
C LEU A 61 -4.22 -3.29 -10.07
N GLY A 62 -3.12 -4.00 -10.28
CA GLY A 62 -3.03 -5.45 -10.03
C GLY A 62 -2.39 -5.68 -8.67
N LEU A 63 -3.17 -6.08 -7.67
CA LEU A 63 -2.67 -6.39 -6.34
C LEU A 63 -2.15 -7.83 -6.29
N ILE A 64 -0.86 -7.97 -6.06
CA ILE A 64 -0.19 -9.26 -5.84
C ILE A 64 -0.09 -9.50 -4.34
N ILE A 65 -0.70 -10.56 -3.85
CA ILE A 65 -0.69 -10.89 -2.42
C ILE A 65 0.43 -11.89 -2.18
N GLY A 66 1.61 -11.37 -1.84
CA GLY A 66 2.77 -12.19 -1.49
C GLY A 66 2.82 -12.50 0.01
N SER A 67 3.42 -13.64 0.36
CA SER A 67 3.82 -13.90 1.75
C SER A 67 4.99 -12.98 2.12
N ASN A 68 4.73 -12.01 3.00
CA ASN A 68 5.82 -11.23 3.60
C ASN A 68 6.48 -12.11 4.67
N SER A 69 7.77 -12.40 4.52
CA SER A 69 8.52 -13.32 5.40
C SER A 69 8.50 -12.96 6.88
N ASN A 70 8.16 -11.71 7.23
CA ASN A 70 8.10 -11.22 8.61
C ASN A 70 6.69 -11.20 9.22
N ILE A 71 5.65 -11.52 8.46
CA ILE A 71 4.25 -11.52 8.91
C ILE A 71 3.63 -12.87 8.58
N VAL A 72 3.20 -13.59 9.62
CA VAL A 72 2.52 -14.88 9.45
C VAL A 72 1.11 -14.63 8.92
N ILE A 73 0.93 -14.81 7.61
CA ILE A 73 -0.37 -14.88 6.96
C ILE A 73 -0.75 -16.37 6.93
N ASN A 74 -1.93 -16.72 7.43
CA ASN A 74 -2.34 -18.12 7.44
C ASN A 74 -2.61 -18.53 5.99
N VAL A 75 -2.19 -19.73 5.60
CA VAL A 75 -2.44 -20.25 4.25
C VAL A 75 -3.94 -20.28 3.95
N GLU A 76 -4.79 -20.52 4.96
CA GLU A 76 -6.25 -20.45 4.86
C GLU A 76 -6.78 -19.06 4.44
N ASP A 77 -6.10 -17.99 4.84
CA ASP A 77 -6.45 -16.61 4.45
C ASP A 77 -6.07 -16.31 2.98
N LEU A 78 -5.17 -17.13 2.40
CA LEU A 78 -4.70 -17.03 1.03
C LEU A 78 -5.47 -17.96 0.07
N ILE A 79 -6.31 -18.88 0.58
CA ILE A 79 -7.12 -19.78 -0.24
C ILE A 79 -8.07 -18.96 -1.11
N GLY A 80 -7.77 -18.90 -2.41
CA GLY A 80 -8.52 -18.11 -3.39
C GLY A 80 -7.66 -17.13 -4.18
N PHE A 81 -6.50 -16.75 -3.65
CA PHE A 81 -5.48 -15.97 -4.37
C PHE A 81 -4.42 -16.93 -4.90
N LYS A 82 -4.40 -17.14 -6.22
CA LYS A 82 -3.30 -17.85 -6.87
C LYS A 82 -2.15 -16.87 -7.06
N ASP A 83 -0.92 -17.29 -6.79
CA ASP A 83 0.30 -16.46 -6.96
C ASP A 83 0.40 -15.82 -8.36
N ASP A 84 -0.22 -16.45 -9.37
CA ASP A 84 -0.17 -16.02 -10.76
C ASP A 84 -1.35 -15.13 -11.19
N THR A 85 -2.35 -14.85 -10.34
CA THR A 85 -3.54 -14.07 -10.72
C THR A 85 -3.69 -12.84 -9.83
N PRO A 86 -3.27 -11.64 -10.28
CA PRO A 86 -3.39 -10.43 -9.48
C PRO A 86 -4.86 -10.06 -9.28
N VAL A 87 -5.18 -9.55 -8.10
CA VAL A 87 -6.50 -8.99 -7.83
C VAL A 87 -6.57 -7.62 -8.49
N VAL A 88 -7.41 -7.48 -9.52
CA VAL A 88 -7.51 -6.23 -10.28
C VAL A 88 -8.51 -5.28 -9.63
N LEU A 89 -8.07 -4.05 -9.38
CA LEU A 89 -8.89 -2.94 -8.93
C LEU A 89 -8.95 -1.85 -10.00
N ASN A 90 -10.16 -1.40 -10.32
CA ASN A 90 -10.36 -0.23 -11.17
C ASN A 90 -10.12 1.04 -10.34
N ILE A 91 -9.36 1.98 -10.89
CA ILE A 91 -9.02 3.25 -10.28
C ILE A 91 -9.77 4.37 -10.98
N ASP A 92 -10.37 5.25 -10.19
CA ASP A 92 -10.90 6.52 -10.67
C ASP A 92 -9.72 7.48 -10.86
N SER A 93 -9.12 7.42 -12.05
CA SER A 93 -8.00 8.28 -12.43
C SER A 93 -8.37 9.77 -12.40
N CYS A 94 -9.61 10.14 -12.73
CA CYS A 94 -10.08 11.52 -12.68
C CYS A 94 -10.10 12.04 -11.23
N GLN A 95 -10.69 11.30 -10.30
CA GLN A 95 -10.69 11.65 -8.87
C GLN A 95 -9.27 11.63 -8.29
N THR A 96 -8.43 10.69 -8.71
CA THR A 96 -7.04 10.60 -8.29
C THR A 96 -6.25 11.83 -8.75
N GLU A 97 -6.38 12.25 -10.01
CA GLU A 97 -5.78 13.49 -10.52
C GLU A 97 -6.25 14.73 -9.76
N LEU A 98 -7.56 14.88 -9.57
CA LEU A 98 -8.15 15.99 -8.81
C LEU A 98 -7.64 16.05 -7.37
N THR A 99 -7.41 14.90 -6.74
CA THR A 99 -6.88 14.83 -5.36
C THR A 99 -5.50 15.49 -5.25
N TYR A 100 -4.70 15.39 -6.31
CA TYR A 100 -3.32 15.87 -6.37
C TYR A 100 -3.11 17.12 -7.23
N GLU A 101 -4.17 17.72 -7.76
CA GLU A 101 -4.08 18.94 -8.56
C GLU A 101 -3.43 20.07 -7.76
N GLY A 102 -2.37 20.67 -8.32
CA GLY A 102 -1.60 21.73 -7.68
C GLY A 102 -0.77 21.30 -6.46
N LYS A 103 -0.67 20.00 -6.16
CA LYS A 103 0.08 19.46 -5.02
C LYS A 103 1.30 18.67 -5.49
N ASP A 104 2.38 18.70 -4.72
CA ASP A 104 3.50 17.80 -4.92
C ASP A 104 3.25 16.48 -4.18
N ILE A 105 3.12 15.40 -4.95
CA ILE A 105 2.90 14.03 -4.45
C ILE A 105 3.96 13.58 -3.44
N PHE A 106 5.18 14.15 -3.48
CA PHE A 106 6.26 13.81 -2.54
C PHE A 106 6.19 14.56 -1.21
N GLN A 107 5.40 15.63 -1.12
CA GLN A 107 5.22 16.37 0.13
C GLN A 107 4.22 15.66 1.05
N MET A 108 3.19 15.02 0.49
CA MET A 108 2.16 14.27 1.23
C MET A 108 2.73 13.00 1.88
N SER A 109 2.26 12.58 3.06
CA SER A 109 2.81 11.41 3.80
C SER A 109 2.84 10.12 2.99
N HIS A 110 1.89 9.94 2.09
CA HIS A 110 1.70 8.80 1.22
C HIS A 110 0.92 9.24 -0.03
N PHE A 111 0.92 8.40 -1.05
CA PHE A 111 0.10 8.56 -2.25
C PHE A 111 -1.13 7.66 -2.16
N GLU A 112 -2.27 8.07 -2.69
CA GLU A 112 -3.54 7.35 -2.64
C GLU A 112 -4.10 7.24 -4.05
N PHE A 113 -4.40 6.01 -4.47
CA PHE A 113 -5.25 5.77 -5.62
C PHE A 113 -6.70 5.74 -5.15
N ILE A 114 -7.57 6.52 -5.80
CA ILE A 114 -9.01 6.45 -5.54
C ILE A 114 -9.58 5.26 -6.29
N VAL A 115 -10.12 4.28 -5.56
CA VAL A 115 -10.71 3.09 -6.19
C VAL A 115 -12.09 3.45 -6.73
N SER A 116 -12.41 2.97 -7.93
CA SER A 116 -13.74 3.15 -8.50
C SER A 116 -14.81 2.52 -7.60
N ASN A 117 -16.02 3.10 -7.64
CA ASN A 117 -17.19 2.53 -6.96
C ASN A 117 -17.59 1.16 -7.53
N GLU A 118 -17.25 0.91 -8.80
CA GLU A 118 -17.45 -0.35 -9.49
C GLU A 118 -16.24 -1.27 -9.24
N GLN A 119 -16.43 -2.25 -8.37
CA GLN A 119 -15.43 -3.25 -8.00
C GLN A 119 -15.92 -4.63 -8.40
N ASP A 120 -15.20 -5.26 -9.33
CA ASP A 120 -15.42 -6.65 -9.73
C ASP A 120 -14.77 -7.63 -8.73
N LEU A 121 -15.03 -7.42 -7.44
CA LEU A 121 -14.56 -8.29 -6.36
C LEU A 121 -15.74 -8.96 -5.67
N ARG A 122 -15.61 -10.26 -5.43
CA ARG A 122 -16.60 -11.00 -4.64
C ARG A 122 -16.51 -10.58 -3.18
N PRO A 123 -17.62 -10.59 -2.43
CA PRO A 123 -17.60 -10.26 -0.99
C PRO A 123 -16.60 -11.08 -0.17
N SER A 124 -16.36 -12.33 -0.56
CA SER A 124 -15.34 -13.19 0.07
C SER A 124 -13.92 -12.68 -0.14
N GLU A 125 -13.60 -12.17 -1.34
CA GLU A 125 -12.27 -11.65 -1.68
C GLU A 125 -12.00 -10.32 -0.94
N ILE A 126 -13.00 -9.44 -0.88
CA ILE A 126 -12.92 -8.20 -0.10
C ILE A 126 -12.66 -8.51 1.37
N LYS A 127 -13.38 -9.50 1.94
CA LYS A 127 -13.21 -9.94 3.32
C LYS A 127 -11.82 -10.53 3.57
N GLN A 128 -11.29 -11.34 2.67
CA GLN A 128 -9.94 -11.88 2.80
C GLN A 128 -8.88 -10.77 2.73
N LEU A 129 -8.98 -9.88 1.74
CA LEU A 129 -8.11 -8.69 1.63
C LEU A 129 -8.16 -7.85 2.91
N TYR A 130 -9.34 -7.68 3.51
CA TYR A 130 -9.51 -6.93 4.75
C TYR A 130 -8.72 -7.55 5.91
N TYR A 131 -8.80 -8.88 6.10
CA TYR A 131 -8.05 -9.56 7.15
C TYR A 131 -6.53 -9.49 6.92
N ILE A 132 -6.08 -9.70 5.68
CA ILE A 132 -4.66 -9.60 5.33
C ILE A 132 -4.15 -8.18 5.57
N ASN A 133 -4.86 -7.17 5.07
CA ASN A 133 -4.53 -5.77 5.26
C ASN A 133 -4.51 -5.36 6.74
N LYS A 134 -5.44 -5.90 7.55
CA LYS A 134 -5.46 -5.67 9.01
C LYS A 134 -4.18 -6.19 9.68
N LYS A 135 -3.67 -7.36 9.28
CA LYS A 135 -2.39 -7.89 9.78
C LYS A 135 -1.22 -6.97 9.42
N PHE A 136 -1.16 -6.46 8.19
CA PHE A 136 -0.14 -5.49 7.78
C PHE A 136 -0.21 -4.19 8.59
N ARG A 137 -1.40 -3.64 8.82
CA ARG A 137 -1.59 -2.42 9.62
C ARG A 137 -1.16 -2.59 11.06
N ALA A 138 -1.60 -3.66 11.72
CA ALA A 138 -1.24 -3.93 13.11
C ALA A 138 0.29 -4.02 13.29
N TYR A 139 0.97 -4.69 12.36
CA TYR A 139 2.43 -4.79 12.37
C TYR A 139 3.11 -3.43 12.15
N LEU A 140 2.57 -2.60 11.24
CA LEU A 140 3.09 -1.25 11.00
C LEU A 140 2.96 -0.36 12.25
N GLU A 141 1.81 -0.42 12.92
CA GLU A 141 1.56 0.28 14.19
C GLU A 141 2.52 -0.17 15.28
N GLU A 142 2.78 -1.47 15.41
CA GLU A 142 3.74 -2.03 16.35
C GLU A 142 5.17 -1.49 16.09
N GLN A 143 5.60 -1.47 14.81
CA GLN A 143 6.89 -0.91 14.44
C GLN A 143 6.99 0.59 14.75
N GLU A 144 5.92 1.35 14.51
CA GLU A 144 5.90 2.76 14.84
C GLU A 144 5.97 3.01 16.35
N ALA A 145 5.24 2.24 17.14
CA ALA A 145 5.26 2.30 18.59
C ALA A 145 6.66 1.98 19.13
N ALA A 146 7.30 0.93 18.60
CA ALA A 146 8.67 0.56 18.96
C ALA A 146 9.68 1.67 18.61
N LYS A 147 9.56 2.29 17.41
CA LYS A 147 10.39 3.43 16.99
C LYS A 147 10.19 4.64 17.90
N LYS A 148 8.94 4.98 18.25
CA LYS A 148 8.60 6.08 19.16
C LYS A 148 9.17 5.84 20.56
N ALA A 149 9.04 4.62 21.09
CA ALA A 149 9.61 4.23 22.39
C ALA A 149 11.14 4.33 22.41
N LYS A 150 11.82 3.87 21.35
CA LYS A 150 13.28 3.99 21.20
C LYS A 150 13.72 5.45 21.18
N LYS A 151 13.02 6.32 20.42
CA LYS A 151 13.30 7.76 20.38
C LYS A 151 13.14 8.43 21.76
N ARG A 152 12.07 8.09 22.51
CA ARG A 152 11.85 8.60 23.87
C ARG A 152 12.98 8.20 24.82
N LYS A 153 13.43 6.93 24.79
CA LYS A 153 14.58 6.48 25.60
C LYS A 153 15.86 7.25 25.30
N ILE A 154 16.13 7.55 24.02
CA ILE A 154 17.30 8.33 23.60
C ILE A 154 17.18 9.79 24.08
N ALA A 155 16.01 10.40 23.95
CA ALA A 155 15.78 11.78 24.41
C ALA A 155 16.01 11.93 25.92
N ILE A 156 15.47 10.99 26.72
CA ILE A 156 15.65 10.97 28.18
C ILE A 156 17.13 10.83 28.55
N ARG A 157 17.87 9.94 27.87
CA ARG A 157 19.33 9.80 28.08
C ARG A 157 20.09 11.08 27.74
N LYS A 158 19.73 11.77 26.66
CA LYS A 158 20.38 13.03 26.27
C LYS A 158 20.08 14.16 27.27
N SER A 159 18.84 14.28 27.75
CA SER A 159 18.48 15.29 28.74
C SER A 159 19.10 15.02 30.12
N SER A 160 19.22 13.76 30.53
CA SER A 160 19.89 13.42 31.80
C SER A 160 21.39 13.74 31.78
N ILE A 161 22.04 13.60 30.63
CA ILE A 161 23.47 13.96 30.45
C ILE A 161 23.64 15.49 30.42
N ALA A 162 22.71 16.23 29.83
CA ALA A 162 22.76 17.70 29.76
C ALA A 162 22.56 18.37 31.12
N ASN A 163 21.75 17.78 32.01
CA ASN A 163 21.50 18.30 33.36
C ASN A 163 22.58 17.93 34.41
N GLN A 164 23.64 17.22 34.01
CA GLN A 164 24.77 16.86 34.88
C GLN A 164 26.03 17.71 34.62
N LYS A 165 25.96 18.71 33.74
CA LYS A 165 26.99 19.73 33.52
C LYS A 165 26.55 21.06 34.10
#